data_AF-A0A350F1P4-F1
#
_entry.id   AF-A0A350F1P4-F1
#
_cell.length_a   1.000
_cell.length_b   1.000
_cell.length_c   1.000
_cell.angle_alpha   90.00
_cell.angle_beta   90.00
_cell.angle_gamma   90.00
#
_symmetry.space_group_name_H-M   'P 1'
#
loop_
_entity.id
_entity.type
_entity.pdbx_description
1 polymer ?
#
loop_
_entity_poly.entity_id
_entity_poly.type
_entity_poly.pdbx_seq_one_letter_code
_entity_poly.pdbx_strand_id
1 'polypeptide(L)'
;GLRRTYPDAHCELNFSNPLELLIATILSAQCTDKQVNIVTATLFRKYRTAADFADAELAQIENDIRRIGLFRNKAKNIQACCRAL
;
A
#
# COMPACT_ATOMS: atom_id res chain seq x y z
N GLY A 1 27.41 17.54 4.94
CA GLY A 1 26.89 16.78 3.78
C GLY A 1 25.70 15.95 4.24
N LEU A 2 24.66 15.81 3.43
CA LEU A 2 23.36 15.24 3.79
C LEU A 2 23.43 13.87 4.50
N ARG A 3 24.43 13.02 4.16
CA ARG A 3 24.76 11.75 4.86
C ARG A 3 25.10 11.89 6.34
N ARG A 4 25.57 13.06 6.76
CA ARG A 4 25.98 13.37 8.16
C ARG A 4 24.81 13.91 8.98
N THR A 5 23.74 14.34 8.31
CA THR A 5 22.53 14.94 8.94
C THR A 5 21.42 13.91 9.13
N TYR A 6 21.34 12.90 8.26
CA TYR A 6 20.38 11.80 8.33
C TYR A 6 21.10 10.46 8.07
N PRO A 7 21.85 9.94 9.06
CA PRO A 7 22.60 8.69 8.91
C PRO A 7 21.70 7.47 8.67
N ASP A 8 20.43 7.54 9.11
CA ASP A 8 19.46 6.43 9.09
C ASP A 8 18.27 6.69 8.14
N ALA A 9 18.50 7.37 7.01
CA ALA A 9 17.47 7.58 6.00
C ALA A 9 17.08 6.23 5.35
N HIS A 10 16.12 5.55 5.97
CA HIS A 10 15.54 4.29 5.50
C HIS A 10 14.16 4.52 4.91
N CYS A 11 13.73 3.63 4.02
CA CYS A 11 12.35 3.61 3.52
C CYS A 11 11.40 3.45 4.72
N GLU A 12 10.53 4.42 4.97
CA GLU A 12 9.65 4.39 6.15
C GLU A 12 8.47 3.44 5.98
N LEU A 13 8.25 2.85 4.80
CA LEU A 13 7.14 1.94 4.53
C LEU A 13 7.38 0.54 5.12
N ASN A 14 6.41 0.04 5.87
CA ASN A 14 6.43 -1.30 6.45
C ASN A 14 5.92 -2.33 5.43
N PHE A 15 6.78 -3.29 5.09
CA PHE A 15 6.45 -4.44 4.23
C PHE A 15 7.35 -5.64 4.58
N SER A 16 6.90 -6.85 4.25
CA SER A 16 7.60 -8.11 4.48
C SER A 16 7.95 -8.87 3.20
N ASN A 17 7.37 -8.49 2.07
CA ASN A 17 7.54 -9.16 0.78
C ASN A 17 7.32 -8.18 -0.40
N PRO A 18 7.68 -8.55 -1.64
CA PRO A 18 7.56 -7.67 -2.80
C PRO A 18 6.12 -7.22 -3.13
N LEU A 19 5.11 -8.06 -2.89
CA LEU A 19 3.72 -7.68 -3.10
C LEU A 19 3.32 -6.55 -2.14
N GLU A 20 3.63 -6.70 -0.84
CA GLU A 20 3.36 -5.66 0.15
C GLU A 20 4.05 -4.33 -0.19
N LEU A 21 5.31 -4.38 -0.65
CA LEU A 21 6.03 -3.18 -1.10
C LEU A 21 5.35 -2.51 -2.30
N LEU A 22 4.91 -3.29 -3.29
CA LEU A 22 4.19 -2.78 -4.45
C LEU A 22 2.90 -2.07 -4.02
N ILE A 23 2.09 -2.70 -3.17
CA ILE A 23 0.84 -2.11 -2.69
C ILE A 23 1.11 -0.86 -1.84
N ALA A 24 2.08 -0.89 -0.94
CA ALA A 24 2.48 0.27 -0.14
C ALA A 24 2.94 1.44 -1.03
N THR A 25 3.63 1.16 -2.13
CA THR A 25 4.08 2.15 -3.12
C THR A 25 2.91 2.79 -3.87
N ILE A 26 1.89 2.00 -4.26
CA ILE A 26 0.68 2.56 -4.87
C ILE A 26 -0.05 3.47 -3.88
N LEU A 27 -0.08 3.09 -2.60
CA LEU A 27 -0.75 3.85 -1.54
C LEU A 27 0.00 5.14 -1.15
N SER A 28 1.33 5.17 -1.27
CA SER A 28 2.15 6.32 -0.86
C SER A 28 2.03 7.54 -1.76
N ALA A 29 1.53 7.39 -3.00
CA ALA A 29 1.33 8.52 -3.90
C ALA A 29 0.46 9.62 -3.25
N GLN A 30 1.05 10.80 -3.01
CA GLN A 30 0.39 11.93 -2.31
C GLN A 30 -0.18 11.54 -0.92
N CYS A 31 0.49 10.64 -0.21
CA CYS A 31 0.15 10.23 1.15
C CYS A 31 1.43 10.13 1.99
N THR A 32 1.32 10.27 3.31
CA THR A 32 2.49 10.12 4.19
C THR A 32 2.74 8.65 4.51
N ASP A 33 4.01 8.26 4.63
CA ASP A 33 4.40 6.89 4.95
C ASP A 33 3.76 6.40 6.27
N LYS A 34 3.61 7.30 7.26
CA LYS A 34 2.86 7.02 8.49
C LYS A 34 1.41 6.59 8.24
N GLN A 35 0.67 7.28 7.36
CA GLN A 35 -0.72 6.91 7.06
C GLN A 35 -0.80 5.61 6.27
N VAL A 36 0.13 5.40 5.33
CA VAL A 36 0.24 4.13 4.60
C VAL A 36 0.46 2.98 5.59
N ASN A 37 1.42 3.10 6.51
CA ASN A 37 1.73 2.08 7.51
C ASN A 37 0.55 1.75 8.43
N ILE A 38 -0.25 2.75 8.83
CA ILE A 38 -1.46 2.53 9.64
C ILE A 38 -2.48 1.69 8.89
N VAL A 39 -2.68 1.96 7.60
CA VAL A 39 -3.65 1.25 6.76
C VAL A 39 -3.15 -0.14 6.38
N THR A 40 -1.88 -0.26 5.99
CA THR A 40 -1.29 -1.52 5.54
C THR A 40 -1.18 -2.55 6.66
N ALA A 41 -1.03 -2.11 7.92
CA ALA A 41 -1.01 -3.00 9.07
C ALA A 41 -2.23 -3.95 9.12
N THR A 42 -3.44 -3.45 8.84
CA THR A 42 -4.64 -4.30 8.75
C THR A 42 -4.83 -4.88 7.36
N LEU A 43 -4.50 -4.12 6.31
CA LEU A 43 -4.71 -4.51 4.92
C LEU A 43 -3.96 -5.81 4.57
N PHE A 44 -2.68 -5.92 4.95
CA PHE A 44 -1.83 -7.07 4.63
C PHE A 44 -2.18 -8.32 5.46
N ARG A 45 -2.91 -8.16 6.56
CA ARG A 45 -3.48 -9.31 7.27
C ARG A 45 -4.71 -9.88 6.56
N LYS A 46 -5.48 -9.00 5.90
CA LYS A 46 -6.71 -9.34 5.17
C LYS A 46 -6.42 -9.91 3.79
N TYR A 47 -5.49 -9.29 3.06
CA TYR A 47 -5.08 -9.68 1.71
C TYR A 47 -3.60 -10.08 1.74
N ARG A 48 -3.33 -11.37 1.58
CA ARG A 48 -1.98 -11.97 1.71
C ARG A 48 -1.37 -12.31 0.35
N THR A 49 -2.20 -12.51 -0.66
CA THR A 49 -1.79 -12.90 -2.02
C THR A 49 -2.29 -11.89 -3.05
N ALA A 50 -1.69 -11.90 -4.24
CA ALA A 50 -2.19 -11.08 -5.35
C ALA A 50 -3.64 -11.47 -5.72
N ALA A 51 -3.97 -12.77 -5.68
CA ALA A 51 -5.32 -13.27 -5.90
C ALA A 51 -6.34 -12.67 -4.92
N ASP A 52 -5.98 -12.55 -3.63
CA ASP A 52 -6.87 -11.95 -2.62
C ASP A 52 -7.28 -10.51 -3.00
N PHE A 53 -6.36 -9.72 -3.55
CA PHE A 53 -6.64 -8.36 -4.04
C PHE A 53 -7.37 -8.37 -5.40
N ALA A 54 -7.03 -9.29 -6.29
CA ALA A 54 -7.61 -9.39 -7.63
C ALA A 54 -9.10 -9.75 -7.60
N ASP A 55 -9.47 -10.66 -6.69
CA ASP A 55 -10.79 -11.28 -6.57
C ASP A 55 -11.72 -10.53 -5.60
N ALA A 56 -11.18 -9.69 -4.72
CA ALA A 56 -11.99 -8.89 -3.81
C ALA A 56 -12.93 -7.92 -4.54
N GLU A 57 -14.09 -7.67 -3.95
CA GLU A 57 -14.98 -6.62 -4.44
C GLU A 57 -14.27 -5.27 -4.36
N LEU A 58 -14.31 -4.48 -5.44
CA LEU A 58 -13.65 -3.18 -5.48
C LEU A 58 -14.09 -2.27 -4.33
N ALA A 59 -15.38 -2.28 -3.99
CA ALA A 59 -15.95 -1.52 -2.89
C ALA A 59 -15.38 -1.92 -1.51
N GLN A 60 -14.96 -3.19 -1.33
CA GLN A 60 -14.32 -3.63 -0.09
C GLN A 60 -12.91 -3.04 0.02
N ILE A 61 -12.12 -3.11 -1.06
CA ILE A 61 -10.78 -2.50 -1.09
C ILE A 61 -10.90 -1.00 -0.85
N GLU A 62 -11.82 -0.31 -1.54
CA GLU A 62 -12.08 1.13 -1.33
C GLU A 62 -12.36 1.48 0.14
N ASN A 63 -13.19 0.68 0.82
CA ASN A 63 -13.51 0.88 2.22
C ASN A 63 -12.30 0.61 3.14
N ASP A 64 -11.52 -0.43 2.86
CA ASP A 64 -10.34 -0.78 3.65
C ASP A 64 -9.25 0.30 3.58
N ILE A 65 -9.11 0.96 2.42
CA ILE A 65 -8.11 2.03 2.21
C ILE A 65 -8.73 3.45 2.22
N ARG A 66 -9.97 3.63 2.69
CA ARG A 66 -10.70 4.92 2.64
C ARG A 66 -10.01 6.10 3.33
N ARG A 67 -9.09 5.82 4.25
CA ARG A 67 -8.27 6.84 4.95
C ARG A 67 -7.15 7.41 4.07
N ILE A 68 -6.87 6.77 2.94
CA ILE A 68 -5.86 7.20 1.98
C ILE A 68 -6.50 8.16 0.96
N GLY A 69 -5.83 9.27 0.67
CA GLY A 69 -6.25 10.17 -0.40
C GLY A 69 -6.27 9.46 -1.76
N LEU A 70 -7.24 9.79 -2.62
CA LEU A 70 -7.44 9.16 -3.92
C LEU A 70 -7.75 7.65 -3.86
N PHE A 71 -8.30 7.16 -2.74
CA PHE A 71 -8.53 5.73 -2.49
C PHE A 71 -9.28 5.00 -3.61
N ARG A 72 -10.26 5.62 -4.28
CA ARG A 72 -11.00 4.99 -5.39
C ARG A 72 -10.09 4.60 -6.55
N ASN A 73 -9.22 5.52 -6.99
CA ASN A 73 -8.29 5.24 -8.08
C ASN A 73 -7.18 4.28 -7.62
N LYS A 74 -6.71 4.41 -6.38
CA LYS A 74 -5.73 3.49 -5.81
C LYS A 74 -6.25 2.06 -5.68
N ALA A 75 -7.51 1.87 -5.24
CA ALA A 75 -8.14 0.56 -5.17
C ALA A 75 -8.23 -0.10 -6.54
N LYS A 76 -8.64 0.66 -7.58
CA LYS A 76 -8.64 0.18 -8.97
C LYS A 76 -7.24 -0.22 -9.45
N ASN A 77 -6.23 0.61 -9.17
CA ASN A 77 -4.86 0.32 -9.57
C ASN A 77 -4.29 -0.92 -8.86
N ILE A 78 -4.55 -1.06 -7.55
CA ILE A 78 -4.16 -2.25 -6.79
C ILE A 78 -4.76 -3.50 -7.44
N GLN A 79 -6.08 -3.50 -7.67
CA GLN A 79 -6.77 -4.65 -8.24
C GLN A 79 -6.28 -4.95 -9.68
N ALA A 80 -6.07 -3.92 -10.51
CA ALA A 80 -5.57 -4.09 -11.87
C ALA A 80 -4.13 -4.64 -11.89
N CYS A 81 -3.23 -4.12 -11.04
CA CYS A 81 -1.88 -4.64 -10.91
C CYS A 81 -1.89 -6.10 -10.46
N CYS A 82 -2.67 -6.44 -9.44
CA CYS A 82 -2.73 -7.82 -8.93
C CYS A 82 -3.35 -8.81 -9.91
N ARG A 83 -4.24 -8.39 -10.81
CA ARG A 83 -4.77 -9.22 -11.90
C ARG A 83 -3.76 -9.49 -13.02
N ALA A 84 -2.69 -8.70 -13.10
CA ALA A 84 -1.65 -8.83 -14.12
C ALA A 84 -0.40 -9.59 -13.64
N LEU A 85 -0.37 -9.98 -12.36
CA LEU A 85 0.69 -10.80 -11.75
C LEU A 85 0.33 -12.30 -11.85
#